data_AF-A0A2A5HH13-F1
#
_entry.id   AF-A0A2A5HH13-F1
#
_cell.length_a   1.000
_cell.length_b   1.000
_cell.length_c   1.000
_cell.angle_alpha   90.00
_cell.angle_beta   90.00
_cell.angle_gamma   90.00
#
_symmetry.space_group_name_H-M   'P 1'
#
loop_
_entity.id
_entity.type
_entity.pdbx_description
1 polymer ?
#
loop_
_entity_poly.entity_id
_entity_poly.type
_entity_poly.pdbx_seq_one_letter_code
_entity_poly.pdbx_strand_id
1 'polypeptide(L)'
;MKKLNTNILIPEEKFEKLAKHNNFYCISLYIPLKNNEKKLDGKEILKTQIEQLTYLLASENIRGHEAGNYLNPIRQLLNITDLWFTSKEDVHPKTLVIFANENSIYHFKINSYVENQLYITSNFYLLPLFEKATKYEINENFNQENLIINRVEKIIPLAFEGKIDTLYVSSTNGIYGVYDNDNKTTMIDEKKGNTNMSLLNLAALQTYLHKGKVCLIDPNKMSSKGVSIQAIIKDKSIP
;
A
#
# COMPACT_ATOMS: atom_id res chain seq x y z
N MET A 1 -2.36 12.50 17.52
CA MET A 1 -1.92 12.62 16.11
C MET A 1 -1.57 11.23 15.60
N LYS A 2 -2.21 10.78 14.52
CA LYS A 2 -2.06 9.42 13.97
C LYS A 2 -0.88 9.44 13.01
N LYS A 3 0.15 8.67 13.32
CA LYS A 3 1.41 8.77 12.59
C LYS A 3 1.33 7.85 11.38
N LEU A 4 1.27 8.44 10.18
CA LEU A 4 2.03 7.88 9.08
C LEU A 4 3.49 7.84 9.55
N ASN A 5 4.24 6.82 9.14
CA ASN A 5 5.65 6.67 9.52
C ASN A 5 6.32 8.03 9.48
N THR A 6 6.85 8.47 10.62
CA THR A 6 7.44 9.82 10.78
C THR A 6 8.60 10.08 9.80
N ASN A 7 9.04 9.03 9.10
CA ASN A 7 10.04 9.04 8.05
C ASN A 7 9.45 9.09 6.62
N ILE A 8 8.12 9.14 6.45
CA ILE A 8 7.41 9.23 5.16
C ILE A 8 6.94 10.67 4.97
N LEU A 9 7.58 11.38 4.04
CA LEU A 9 7.26 12.77 3.71
C LEU A 9 6.06 12.87 2.75
N ILE A 10 4.96 12.18 3.02
CA ILE A 10 3.70 12.33 2.27
C ILE A 10 2.72 13.12 3.15
N PRO A 11 2.34 14.35 2.77
CA PRO A 11 1.35 15.12 3.52
C PRO A 11 0.04 14.35 3.69
N GLU A 12 -0.60 14.45 4.86
CA GLU A 12 -1.84 13.74 5.20
C GLU A 12 -2.94 13.96 4.15
N GLU A 13 -3.12 15.21 3.70
CA GLU A 13 -4.08 15.57 2.65
C GLU A 13 -3.81 14.82 1.32
N LYS A 14 -2.54 14.70 0.93
CA LYS A 14 -2.15 13.96 -0.29
C LYS A 14 -2.40 12.47 -0.11
N PHE A 15 -2.07 11.92 1.06
CA PHE A 15 -2.34 10.51 1.35
C PHE A 15 -3.83 10.21 1.33
N GLU A 16 -4.66 11.02 1.99
CA GLU A 16 -6.13 10.87 1.95
C GLU A 16 -6.67 10.95 0.52
N LYS A 17 -6.15 11.86 -0.31
CA LYS A 17 -6.54 11.97 -1.72
C LYS A 17 -6.22 10.68 -2.50
N LEU A 18 -5.03 10.11 -2.29
CA LEU A 18 -4.63 8.85 -2.93
C LEU A 18 -5.47 7.67 -2.41
N ALA A 19 -5.75 7.63 -1.10
CA ALA A 19 -6.51 6.56 -0.45
C ALA A 19 -7.99 6.52 -0.89
N LYS A 20 -8.59 7.69 -1.17
CA LYS A 20 -9.97 7.81 -1.68
C LYS A 20 -10.07 7.57 -3.18
N HIS A 21 -8.95 7.50 -3.89
CA HIS A 21 -8.96 7.37 -5.34
C HIS A 21 -9.23 5.92 -5.77
N ASN A 22 -10.26 5.75 -6.61
CA ASN A 22 -10.62 4.49 -7.23
C ASN A 22 -10.84 4.74 -8.73
N ASN A 23 -10.03 4.09 -9.57
CA ASN A 23 -10.16 4.13 -11.03
C ASN A 23 -9.47 2.88 -11.60
N PHE A 24 -9.83 2.49 -12.82
CA PHE A 24 -9.12 1.43 -13.53
C PHE A 24 -7.63 1.81 -13.71
N TYR A 25 -6.74 0.84 -13.52
CA TYR A 25 -5.29 0.98 -13.74
C TYR A 25 -4.60 2.07 -12.91
N CYS A 26 -4.86 2.12 -11.60
CA CYS A 26 -4.02 2.85 -10.66
C CYS A 26 -2.65 2.17 -10.54
N ILE A 27 -1.60 2.87 -10.96
CA ILE A 27 -0.22 2.38 -10.92
C ILE A 27 0.46 2.86 -9.63
N SER A 28 1.06 1.94 -8.90
CA SER A 28 1.95 2.24 -7.77
C SER A 28 3.33 1.61 -8.00
N LEU A 29 4.37 2.44 -8.01
CA LEU A 29 5.76 2.03 -8.15
C LEU A 29 6.56 2.39 -6.91
N TYR A 30 7.34 1.44 -6.42
CA TYR A 30 8.30 1.64 -5.34
C TYR A 30 9.70 1.35 -5.87
N ILE A 31 10.54 2.38 -5.89
CA ILE A 31 11.89 2.36 -6.45
C ILE A 31 12.89 2.62 -5.33
N PRO A 32 13.56 1.59 -4.78
CA PRO A 32 14.56 1.79 -3.75
C PRO A 32 15.78 2.51 -4.33
N LEU A 33 16.17 3.63 -3.70
CA LEU A 33 17.32 4.46 -4.08
C LEU A 33 18.55 4.19 -3.20
N LYS A 34 18.32 3.80 -1.95
CA LYS A 34 19.35 3.48 -0.96
C LYS A 34 18.79 2.51 0.08
N ASN A 35 19.53 1.44 0.39
CA ASN A 35 19.26 0.60 1.55
C ASN A 35 20.24 0.95 2.70
N ASN A 36 20.25 0.19 3.79
CA ASN A 36 21.16 0.46 4.92
C ASN A 36 22.65 0.31 4.56
N GLU A 37 22.97 -0.38 3.47
CA GLU A 37 24.35 -0.77 3.13
C GLU A 37 24.93 0.08 2.00
N LYS A 38 24.12 0.39 0.98
CA LYS A 38 24.59 1.01 -0.27
C LYS A 38 23.51 1.81 -1.00
N LYS A 39 23.99 2.70 -1.87
CA LYS A 39 23.18 3.33 -2.92
C LYS A 39 22.80 2.28 -3.97
N LEU A 40 21.58 2.40 -4.51
CA LEU A 40 21.05 1.58 -5.58
C LEU A 40 20.86 2.42 -6.84
N ASP A 41 20.87 1.78 -8.00
CA ASP A 41 20.60 2.45 -9.27
C ASP A 41 19.10 2.60 -9.51
N GLY A 42 18.50 3.59 -8.88
CA GLY A 42 17.07 3.87 -9.01
C GLY A 42 16.63 4.17 -10.45
N LYS A 43 17.51 4.73 -11.29
CA LYS A 43 17.18 5.04 -12.69
C LYS A 43 17.02 3.76 -13.49
N GLU A 44 17.97 2.83 -13.35
CA GLU A 44 17.87 1.53 -14.01
C GLU A 44 16.66 0.73 -13.48
N ILE A 45 16.38 0.77 -12.18
CA ILE A 45 15.17 0.15 -11.62
C ILE A 45 13.90 0.72 -12.25
N LEU A 46 13.77 2.04 -12.37
CA LEU A 46 12.59 2.65 -13.00
C LEU A 46 12.49 2.28 -14.48
N LYS A 47 13.60 2.23 -15.23
CA LYS A 47 13.57 1.79 -16.64
C LYS A 47 13.02 0.37 -16.77
N THR A 48 13.53 -0.57 -15.98
CA THR A 48 13.03 -1.95 -15.95
C THR A 48 11.55 -2.02 -15.54
N GLN A 49 11.13 -1.22 -14.56
CA GLN A 49 9.70 -1.15 -14.20
C GLN A 49 8.83 -0.57 -15.31
N ILE A 50 9.30 0.41 -16.07
CA ILE A 50 8.58 0.97 -17.23
C ILE A 50 8.41 -0.10 -18.32
N GLU A 51 9.43 -0.93 -18.56
CA GLU A 51 9.35 -2.07 -19.50
C GLU A 51 8.31 -3.09 -19.03
N GLN A 52 8.37 -3.49 -17.75
CA GLN A 52 7.38 -4.39 -17.14
C GLN A 52 5.96 -3.82 -17.20
N LEU A 53 5.79 -2.54 -16.86
CA LEU A 53 4.52 -1.85 -16.94
C LEU A 53 3.98 -1.82 -18.36
N THR A 54 4.84 -1.58 -19.35
CA THR A 54 4.45 -1.59 -20.77
C THR A 54 3.91 -2.96 -21.18
N TYR A 55 4.58 -4.04 -20.77
CA TYR A 55 4.12 -5.41 -21.02
C TYR A 55 2.76 -5.68 -20.36
N LEU A 56 2.60 -5.31 -19.09
CA LEU A 56 1.36 -5.52 -18.33
C LEU A 56 0.17 -4.74 -18.91
N LEU A 57 0.37 -3.50 -19.34
CA LEU A 57 -0.68 -2.72 -20.01
C LEU A 57 -1.05 -3.35 -21.36
N ALA A 58 -0.06 -3.81 -22.14
CA ALA A 58 -0.30 -4.41 -23.44
C ALA A 58 -1.03 -5.77 -23.36
N SER A 59 -0.85 -6.55 -22.29
CA SER A 59 -1.61 -7.78 -22.04
C SER A 59 -3.08 -7.52 -21.71
N GLU A 60 -3.40 -6.30 -21.25
CA GLU A 60 -4.76 -5.83 -20.97
C GLU A 60 -5.37 -5.06 -22.16
N ASN A 61 -4.79 -5.19 -23.35
CA ASN A 61 -5.17 -4.48 -24.57
C ASN A 61 -5.02 -2.94 -24.51
N ILE A 62 -4.41 -2.38 -23.47
CA ILE A 62 -4.08 -0.96 -23.39
C ILE A 62 -2.79 -0.73 -24.19
N ARG A 63 -2.90 0.00 -25.31
CA ARG A 63 -1.79 0.20 -26.26
C ARG A 63 -1.79 1.61 -26.84
N GLY A 64 -0.71 1.93 -27.56
CA GLY A 64 -0.60 3.19 -28.31
C GLY A 64 -0.77 4.41 -27.43
N HIS A 65 -1.66 5.32 -27.83
CA HIS A 65 -1.92 6.58 -27.12
C HIS A 65 -2.41 6.35 -25.69
N GLU A 66 -3.30 5.37 -25.48
CA GLU A 66 -3.85 5.07 -24.17
C GLU A 66 -2.77 4.62 -23.18
N ALA A 67 -1.90 3.69 -23.58
CA ALA A 67 -0.75 3.30 -22.77
C ALA A 67 0.20 4.48 -22.54
N GLY A 68 0.33 5.37 -23.53
CA GLY A 68 1.10 6.60 -23.46
C GLY A 68 0.66 7.55 -22.34
N ASN A 69 -0.65 7.62 -22.04
CA ASN A 69 -1.18 8.46 -20.96
C ASN A 69 -0.58 8.09 -19.59
N TYR A 70 -0.26 6.81 -19.37
CA TYR A 70 0.37 6.33 -18.15
C TYR A 70 1.90 6.36 -18.24
N LEU A 71 2.45 5.84 -19.35
CA LEU A 71 3.90 5.61 -19.49
C LEU A 71 4.69 6.90 -19.69
N ASN A 72 4.16 7.87 -20.46
CA ASN A 72 4.91 9.07 -20.81
C ASN A 72 5.21 9.96 -19.58
N PRO A 73 4.24 10.26 -18.70
CA PRO A 73 4.52 11.00 -17.47
C PRO A 73 5.55 10.30 -16.58
N ILE A 74 5.50 8.97 -16.48
CA ILE A 74 6.48 8.19 -15.70
C ILE A 74 7.88 8.27 -16.34
N ARG A 75 7.98 8.14 -17.67
CA ARG A 75 9.25 8.26 -18.41
C ARG A 75 9.89 9.63 -18.22
N GLN A 76 9.10 10.70 -18.16
CA GLN A 76 9.61 12.06 -17.94
C GLN A 76 10.37 12.20 -16.61
N LEU A 77 10.04 11.39 -15.59
CA LEU A 77 10.74 11.43 -14.30
C LEU A 77 12.22 11.01 -14.39
N LEU A 78 12.60 10.19 -15.39
CA LEU A 78 14.01 9.81 -15.64
C LEU A 78 14.90 11.03 -15.92
N ASN A 79 14.31 12.12 -16.41
CA ASN A 79 15.01 13.36 -16.76
C ASN A 79 15.17 14.31 -15.56
N ILE A 80 14.50 14.06 -14.43
CA ILE A 80 14.56 14.94 -13.25
C ILE A 80 15.73 14.50 -12.37
N THR A 81 16.89 15.15 -12.52
CA THR A 81 18.14 14.81 -11.82
C THR A 81 17.98 14.68 -10.30
N ASP A 82 17.27 15.64 -9.68
CA ASP A 82 17.12 15.69 -8.23
C ASP A 82 16.38 14.49 -7.65
N LEU A 83 15.52 13.81 -8.42
CA LEU A 83 14.83 12.60 -7.95
C LEU A 83 15.79 11.46 -7.63
N TRP A 84 16.90 11.38 -8.35
CA TRP A 84 17.86 10.26 -8.28
C TRP A 84 19.00 10.52 -7.31
N PHE A 85 19.10 11.74 -6.80
CA PHE A 85 20.11 12.11 -5.84
C PHE A 85 19.83 11.50 -4.46
N THR A 86 20.88 10.91 -3.88
CA THR A 86 20.99 10.46 -2.49
C THR A 86 22.37 10.88 -1.99
N SER A 87 22.45 11.53 -0.83
CA SER A 87 23.72 11.93 -0.22
C SER A 87 24.42 10.72 0.40
N LYS A 88 25.76 10.78 0.49
CA LYS A 88 26.55 9.82 1.27
C LYS A 88 26.18 9.91 2.76
N GLU A 89 25.81 11.10 3.24
CA GLU A 89 25.41 11.40 4.62
C GLU A 89 23.99 10.93 4.96
N ASP A 90 23.20 10.48 3.97
CA ASP A 90 21.85 9.98 4.23
C ASP A 90 21.91 8.74 5.13
N VAL A 91 21.61 8.88 6.43
CA VAL A 91 21.67 7.76 7.38
C VAL A 91 20.50 6.79 7.17
N HIS A 92 19.38 7.28 6.65
CA HIS A 92 18.18 6.49 6.44
C HIS A 92 18.11 5.92 5.02
N PRO A 93 17.56 4.71 4.84
CA PRO A 93 17.18 4.23 3.52
C PRO A 93 16.25 5.19 2.81
N LYS A 94 16.31 5.20 1.47
CA LYS A 94 15.47 6.05 0.63
C LYS A 94 14.79 5.26 -0.46
N THR A 95 13.50 5.53 -0.65
CA THR A 95 12.69 4.97 -1.73
C THR A 95 11.96 6.12 -2.43
N LEU A 96 11.97 6.12 -3.77
CA LEU A 96 11.09 6.94 -4.58
C LEU A 96 9.79 6.17 -4.78
N VAL A 97 8.66 6.81 -4.48
CA VAL A 97 7.33 6.25 -4.67
C VAL A 97 6.63 7.04 -5.75
N ILE A 98 6.04 6.36 -6.73
CA ILE A 98 5.30 7.00 -7.83
C ILE A 98 3.90 6.42 -7.87
N PHE A 99 2.90 7.29 -7.93
CA PHE A 99 1.50 6.95 -8.16
C PHE A 99 1.06 7.59 -9.47
N ALA A 100 0.48 6.82 -10.38
CA ALA A 100 0.00 7.34 -11.66
C ALA A 100 -1.34 6.73 -12.05
N ASN A 101 -2.18 7.53 -12.67
CA ASN A 101 -3.34 7.11 -13.44
C ASN A 101 -3.32 7.84 -14.79
N GLU A 102 -4.35 7.66 -15.60
CA GLU A 102 -4.46 8.30 -16.93
C GLU A 102 -4.35 9.84 -16.91
N ASN A 103 -4.70 10.49 -15.79
CA ASN A 103 -4.87 11.93 -15.71
C ASN A 103 -3.84 12.64 -14.83
N SER A 104 -3.11 11.90 -13.99
CA SER A 104 -2.28 12.49 -12.94
C SER A 104 -1.14 11.57 -12.52
N ILE A 105 -0.03 12.22 -12.13
CA ILE A 105 1.14 11.58 -11.56
C ILE A 105 1.55 12.28 -10.27
N TYR A 106 1.89 11.48 -9.25
CA TYR A 106 2.39 11.92 -7.96
C TYR A 106 3.70 11.18 -7.68
N HIS A 107 4.70 11.87 -7.14
CA HIS A 107 5.94 11.23 -6.74
C HIS A 107 6.43 11.78 -5.40
N PHE A 108 7.00 10.92 -4.57
CA PHE A 108 7.47 11.25 -3.23
C PHE A 108 8.77 10.51 -2.93
N LYS A 109 9.66 11.14 -2.15
CA LYS A 109 10.79 10.43 -1.54
C LYS A 109 10.46 10.14 -0.08
N ILE A 110 10.61 8.89 0.32
CA ILE A 110 10.41 8.45 1.69
C ILE A 110 11.74 7.98 2.30
N ASN A 111 11.93 8.22 3.61
CA ASN A 111 13.10 7.79 4.37
C ASN A 111 12.89 6.38 4.95
N SER A 112 12.46 5.45 4.12
CA SER A 112 12.27 4.05 4.47
C SER A 112 12.56 3.16 3.27
N TYR A 113 13.08 1.97 3.53
CA TYR A 113 13.35 0.98 2.49
C TYR A 113 12.05 0.23 2.19
N VAL A 114 11.63 0.28 0.93
CA VAL A 114 10.62 -0.61 0.37
C VAL A 114 11.28 -1.33 -0.80
N GLU A 115 11.09 -2.64 -0.89
CA GLU A 115 11.61 -3.41 -2.01
C GLU A 115 11.04 -2.92 -3.35
N ASN A 116 11.75 -3.22 -4.43
CA ASN A 116 11.30 -2.91 -5.78
C ASN A 116 9.94 -3.57 -6.04
N GLN A 117 8.88 -2.77 -6.19
CA GLN A 117 7.51 -3.27 -6.34
C GLN A 117 6.72 -2.45 -7.37
N LEU A 118 5.88 -3.15 -8.14
CA LEU A 118 4.97 -2.60 -9.13
C LEU A 118 3.56 -3.17 -8.92
N TYR A 119 2.57 -2.28 -8.83
CA TYR A 119 1.16 -2.63 -8.73
C TYR A 119 0.35 -1.89 -9.78
N ILE A 120 -0.60 -2.60 -10.40
CA ILE A 120 -1.64 -2.07 -11.27
C ILE A 120 -2.95 -2.64 -10.72
N THR A 121 -3.75 -1.80 -10.09
CA THR A 121 -4.99 -2.20 -9.40
C THR A 121 -6.05 -1.12 -9.56
N SER A 122 -7.29 -1.35 -9.10
CA SER A 122 -8.35 -0.32 -9.14
C SER A 122 -8.17 0.83 -8.13
N ASN A 123 -7.22 0.71 -7.20
CA ASN A 123 -6.83 1.76 -6.26
C ASN A 123 -5.31 1.80 -6.11
N PHE A 124 -4.77 2.90 -5.62
CA PHE A 124 -3.34 2.96 -5.33
C PHE A 124 -2.98 2.01 -4.18
N TYR A 125 -1.93 1.22 -4.39
CA TYR A 125 -1.33 0.40 -3.35
C TYR A 125 -0.52 1.30 -2.41
N LEU A 126 -1.04 1.56 -1.20
CA LEU A 126 -0.41 2.42 -0.18
C LEU A 126 0.02 1.64 1.06
N LEU A 127 -0.26 0.34 1.12
CA LEU A 127 0.04 -0.52 2.27
C LEU A 127 1.49 -0.38 2.81
N PRO A 128 2.55 -0.32 1.97
CA PRO A 128 3.93 -0.16 2.44
C PRO A 128 4.22 1.17 3.16
N LEU A 129 3.29 2.13 3.11
CA LEU A 129 3.44 3.45 3.72
C LEU A 129 2.90 3.53 5.16
N PHE A 130 2.27 2.47 5.67
CA PHE A 130 1.84 2.44 7.07
C PHE A 130 3.00 2.14 8.02
N GLU A 131 2.82 2.52 9.29
CA GLU A 131 3.82 2.27 10.34
C GLU A 131 3.93 0.80 10.69
N LYS A 132 5.12 0.34 11.06
CA LYS A 132 5.30 -1.00 11.63
C LYS A 132 4.87 -0.99 13.09
N ALA A 133 4.12 -2.01 13.49
CA ALA A 133 3.77 -2.24 14.89
C ALA A 133 5.03 -2.45 15.74
N THR A 134 5.09 -1.78 16.89
CA THR A 134 6.11 -2.05 17.90
C THR A 134 5.72 -3.28 18.74
N LYS A 135 6.72 -3.96 19.32
CA LYS A 135 6.48 -5.10 20.22
C LYS A 135 5.58 -4.74 21.41
N TYR A 136 5.70 -3.50 21.90
CA TYR A 136 4.90 -3.01 23.02
C TYR A 136 3.42 -2.92 22.65
N GLU A 137 3.09 -2.26 21.53
CA GLU A 137 1.70 -2.12 21.05
C GLU A 137 1.05 -3.46 20.73
N ILE A 138 1.83 -4.43 20.27
CA ILE A 138 1.37 -5.80 20.03
C ILE A 138 0.98 -6.46 21.36
N ASN A 139 1.88 -6.44 22.35
CA ASN A 139 1.65 -7.12 23.63
C ASN A 139 0.50 -6.47 24.42
N GLU A 140 0.45 -5.14 24.48
CA GLU A 140 -0.59 -4.41 25.22
C GLU A 140 -1.99 -4.74 24.66
N ASN A 141 -2.15 -4.66 23.35
CA ASN A 141 -3.45 -4.84 22.70
C ASN A 141 -3.91 -6.30 22.64
N PHE A 142 -3.00 -7.28 22.67
CA PHE A 142 -3.38 -8.71 22.71
C PHE A 142 -3.57 -9.26 24.12
N ASN A 143 -3.12 -8.56 25.16
CA ASN A 143 -3.33 -8.95 26.55
C ASN A 143 -4.68 -8.45 27.12
N GLN A 144 -5.33 -7.51 26.45
CA GLN A 144 -6.68 -7.06 26.79
C GLN A 144 -7.71 -8.05 26.22
N GLU A 145 -8.89 -8.15 26.86
CA GLU A 145 -10.05 -8.91 26.36
C GLU A 145 -10.67 -8.25 25.12
N ASN A 146 -9.88 -8.00 24.08
CA ASN A 146 -10.29 -7.36 22.85
C ASN A 146 -10.98 -8.38 21.93
N LEU A 147 -12.02 -7.94 21.21
CA LEU A 147 -12.61 -8.74 20.15
C LEU A 147 -11.67 -8.73 18.95
N ILE A 148 -10.91 -9.80 18.79
CA ILE A 148 -9.97 -9.99 17.69
C ILE A 148 -10.63 -10.80 16.59
N ILE A 149 -10.64 -10.27 15.38
CA ILE A 149 -11.04 -10.98 14.17
C ILE A 149 -9.86 -11.08 13.21
N ASN A 150 -9.76 -12.17 12.46
CA ASN A 150 -8.62 -12.43 11.55
C ASN A 150 -9.06 -12.92 10.15
N ARG A 151 -10.36 -12.84 9.85
CA ARG A 151 -10.92 -13.20 8.54
C ARG A 151 -11.13 -11.97 7.68
N VAL A 152 -10.47 -11.92 6.53
CA VAL A 152 -10.49 -10.77 5.63
C VAL A 152 -11.91 -10.39 5.20
N GLU A 153 -12.78 -11.37 4.97
CA GLU A 153 -14.17 -11.19 4.53
C GLU A 153 -15.05 -10.55 5.61
N LYS A 154 -14.67 -10.69 6.89
CA LYS A 154 -15.33 -9.99 8.01
C LYS A 154 -14.71 -8.63 8.28
N ILE A 155 -13.40 -8.51 8.11
CA ILE A 155 -12.65 -7.28 8.40
C ILE A 155 -13.01 -6.18 7.43
N ILE A 156 -13.12 -6.47 6.12
CA ILE A 156 -13.38 -5.42 5.13
C ILE A 156 -14.70 -4.67 5.40
N PRO A 157 -15.86 -5.33 5.56
CA PRO A 157 -17.10 -4.62 5.91
C PRO A 157 -16.98 -3.74 7.16
N LEU A 158 -16.32 -4.25 8.21
CA LEU A 158 -16.12 -3.50 9.46
C LEU A 158 -15.17 -2.30 9.27
N ALA A 159 -14.23 -2.38 8.35
CA ALA A 159 -13.36 -1.27 7.97
C ALA A 159 -14.18 -0.15 7.30
N PHE A 160 -15.09 -0.51 6.38
CA PHE A 160 -16.02 0.43 5.72
C PHE A 160 -17.04 1.03 6.68
N GLU A 161 -17.48 0.28 7.68
CA GLU A 161 -18.40 0.76 8.73
C GLU A 161 -17.68 1.56 9.83
N GLY A 162 -16.35 1.70 9.75
CA GLY A 162 -15.55 2.39 10.73
C GLY A 162 -15.53 1.74 12.12
N LYS A 163 -15.79 0.44 12.20
CA LYS A 163 -15.85 -0.35 13.44
C LYS A 163 -14.50 -0.90 13.87
N ILE A 164 -13.46 -0.78 13.05
CA ILE A 164 -12.10 -1.21 13.40
C ILE A 164 -11.41 -0.12 14.21
N ASP A 165 -10.97 -0.48 15.42
CA ASP A 165 -10.09 0.35 16.25
C ASP A 165 -8.67 0.30 15.70
N THR A 166 -8.09 -0.89 15.68
CA THR A 166 -6.72 -1.13 15.24
C THR A 166 -6.67 -2.31 14.27
N LEU A 167 -6.16 -2.08 13.06
CA LEU A 167 -5.87 -3.09 12.07
C LEU A 167 -4.37 -3.43 12.09
N TYR A 168 -4.05 -4.70 12.29
CA TYR A 168 -2.73 -5.24 12.05
C TYR A 168 -2.75 -6.01 10.74
N VAL A 169 -1.84 -5.67 9.85
CA VAL A 169 -1.84 -6.20 8.49
C VAL A 169 -0.42 -6.54 8.06
N SER A 170 -0.26 -7.64 7.35
CA SER A 170 1.03 -8.03 6.82
C SER A 170 1.39 -7.19 5.60
N SER A 171 2.65 -6.75 5.52
CA SER A 171 3.21 -6.15 4.30
C SER A 171 3.62 -7.21 3.27
N THR A 172 3.64 -8.48 3.66
CA THR A 172 3.94 -9.65 2.82
C THR A 172 2.68 -10.52 2.71
N ASN A 173 2.52 -11.28 1.62
CA ASN A 173 1.36 -12.17 1.38
C ASN A 173 0.06 -11.40 1.05
N GLY A 174 0.06 -10.73 -0.11
CA GLY A 174 -1.14 -10.06 -0.62
C GLY A 174 -2.29 -11.05 -0.84
N ILE A 175 -3.43 -10.78 -0.20
CA ILE A 175 -4.73 -11.34 -0.60
C ILE A 175 -5.31 -10.42 -1.67
N TYR A 176 -5.71 -11.00 -2.79
CA TYR A 176 -6.30 -10.27 -3.92
C TYR A 176 -7.75 -10.67 -4.13
N GLY A 177 -8.55 -9.75 -4.63
CA GLY A 177 -9.97 -9.97 -4.81
C GLY A 177 -10.75 -8.69 -5.09
N VAL A 178 -12.07 -8.80 -4.99
CA VAL A 178 -13.02 -7.70 -5.17
C VAL A 178 -13.92 -7.63 -3.95
N TYR A 179 -14.32 -6.41 -3.59
CA TYR A 179 -15.30 -6.18 -2.54
C TYR A 179 -16.47 -5.38 -3.09
N ASP A 180 -17.67 -5.93 -2.94
CA ASP A 180 -18.92 -5.25 -3.22
C ASP A 180 -19.42 -4.63 -1.91
N ASN A 181 -19.39 -3.30 -1.87
CA ASN A 181 -19.79 -2.55 -0.67
C ASN A 181 -21.31 -2.47 -0.48
N ASP A 182 -22.10 -2.67 -1.54
CA ASP A 182 -23.56 -2.62 -1.47
C ASP A 182 -24.10 -3.92 -0.89
N ASN A 183 -23.57 -5.06 -1.36
CA ASN A 183 -23.94 -6.38 -0.87
C ASN A 183 -23.10 -6.87 0.32
N LYS A 184 -22.06 -6.11 0.70
CA LYS A 184 -21.08 -6.44 1.76
C LYS A 184 -20.37 -7.78 1.52
N THR A 185 -20.17 -8.16 0.25
CA THR A 185 -19.55 -9.44 -0.12
C THR A 185 -18.10 -9.25 -0.56
N THR A 186 -17.24 -10.15 -0.08
CA THR A 186 -15.82 -10.21 -0.48
C THR A 186 -15.61 -11.44 -1.34
N MET A 187 -15.06 -11.26 -2.53
CA MET A 187 -14.63 -12.34 -3.42
C MET A 187 -13.10 -12.38 -3.41
N ILE A 188 -12.52 -13.52 -3.07
CA ILE A 188 -11.06 -13.72 -3.04
C ILE A 188 -10.66 -14.44 -4.32
N ASP A 189 -9.66 -13.89 -5.00
CA ASP A 189 -9.11 -14.48 -6.22
C ASP A 189 -7.82 -15.25 -5.90
N GLU A 190 -7.57 -16.32 -6.67
CA GLU A 190 -6.36 -17.14 -6.50
C GLU A 190 -5.07 -16.39 -6.84
N LYS A 191 -5.15 -15.38 -7.73
CA LYS A 191 -4.00 -14.65 -8.24
C LYS A 191 -4.29 -13.16 -8.29
N LYS A 192 -3.21 -12.38 -8.17
CA LYS A 192 -3.22 -10.96 -8.53
C LYS A 192 -3.61 -10.84 -10.00
N GLY A 193 -4.66 -10.07 -10.25
CA GLY A 193 -5.11 -9.66 -11.57
C GLY A 193 -5.14 -8.15 -11.66
N ASN A 194 -5.48 -7.64 -12.84
CA ASN A 194 -5.50 -6.20 -13.10
C ASN A 194 -6.89 -5.57 -12.84
N THR A 195 -7.93 -6.40 -12.71
CA THR A 195 -9.30 -6.02 -12.33
C THR A 195 -9.61 -6.24 -10.85
N ASN A 196 -8.71 -6.92 -10.13
CA ASN A 196 -8.82 -7.12 -8.69
C ASN A 196 -7.88 -6.17 -7.94
N MET A 197 -8.04 -6.13 -6.62
CA MET A 197 -7.25 -5.28 -5.75
C MET A 197 -6.68 -6.07 -4.60
N SER A 198 -5.65 -5.53 -3.95
CA SER A 198 -5.22 -6.06 -2.66
C SER A 198 -6.30 -5.79 -1.61
N LEU A 199 -6.94 -6.85 -1.13
CA LEU A 199 -7.93 -6.80 -0.06
C LEU A 199 -7.33 -6.30 1.27
N LEU A 200 -6.03 -6.58 1.49
CA LEU A 200 -5.26 -6.06 2.62
C LEU A 200 -5.05 -4.54 2.51
N ASN A 201 -4.69 -4.06 1.32
CA ASN A 201 -4.60 -2.63 1.04
C ASN A 201 -5.95 -1.96 1.26
N LEU A 202 -7.04 -2.52 0.70
CA LEU A 202 -8.38 -1.98 0.86
C LEU A 202 -8.77 -1.84 2.34
N ALA A 203 -8.62 -2.91 3.13
CA ALA A 203 -8.94 -2.89 4.56
C ALA A 203 -8.12 -1.83 5.32
N ALA A 204 -6.83 -1.70 4.99
CA ALA A 204 -5.96 -0.68 5.57
C ALA A 204 -6.41 0.75 5.22
N LEU A 205 -6.70 1.02 3.95
CA LEU A 205 -7.19 2.32 3.50
C LEU A 205 -8.50 2.68 4.19
N GLN A 206 -9.47 1.77 4.21
CA GLN A 206 -10.77 2.04 4.82
C GLN A 206 -10.68 2.23 6.34
N THR A 207 -9.86 1.43 7.02
CA THR A 207 -9.59 1.61 8.45
C THR A 207 -9.01 3.01 8.70
N TYR A 208 -7.99 3.40 7.94
CA TYR A 208 -7.36 4.71 8.06
C TYR A 208 -8.35 5.87 7.79
N LEU A 209 -9.13 5.78 6.71
CA LEU A 209 -10.13 6.79 6.34
C LEU A 209 -11.21 6.95 7.41
N HIS A 210 -11.63 5.85 8.05
CA HIS A 210 -12.55 5.85 9.19
C HIS A 210 -11.86 6.02 10.54
N LYS A 211 -10.66 6.59 10.52
CA LYS A 211 -9.93 7.03 11.71
C LYS A 211 -9.59 5.87 12.66
N GLY A 212 -9.51 4.64 12.19
CA GLY A 212 -8.83 3.53 12.88
C GLY A 212 -7.30 3.61 12.73
N LYS A 213 -6.57 2.86 13.55
CA LYS A 213 -5.12 2.70 13.48
C LYS A 213 -4.77 1.56 12.53
N VAL A 214 -3.70 1.72 11.75
CA VAL A 214 -3.20 0.67 10.86
C VAL A 214 -1.72 0.45 11.15
N CYS A 215 -1.35 -0.80 11.41
CA CYS A 215 0.03 -1.18 11.69
C CYS A 215 0.46 -2.38 10.85
N LEU A 216 1.62 -2.27 10.21
CA LEU A 216 2.31 -3.36 9.55
C LEU A 216 2.93 -4.31 10.58
N ILE A 217 2.66 -5.59 10.46
CA ILE A 217 3.22 -6.61 11.34
C ILE A 217 3.66 -7.84 10.54
N ASP A 218 4.74 -8.47 10.97
CA ASP A 218 5.14 -9.79 10.47
C ASP A 218 4.08 -10.83 10.87
N PRO A 219 3.57 -11.67 9.94
CA PRO A 219 2.62 -12.75 10.23
C PRO A 219 3.03 -13.65 11.42
N ASN A 220 4.33 -13.86 11.62
CA ASN A 220 4.85 -14.68 12.72
C ASN A 220 4.74 -14.01 14.09
N LYS A 221 4.54 -12.69 14.12
CA LYS A 221 4.38 -11.88 15.34
C LYS A 221 2.92 -11.55 15.64
N MET A 222 1.99 -11.99 14.79
CA MET A 222 0.56 -11.86 15.05
C MET A 222 0.10 -12.77 16.19
N SER A 223 -0.97 -12.39 16.88
CA SER A 223 -1.56 -13.19 17.97
C SER A 223 -2.07 -14.53 17.44
N SER A 224 -2.78 -14.47 16.30
CA SER A 224 -3.14 -15.62 15.49
C SER A 224 -1.98 -15.95 14.57
N LYS A 225 -1.19 -16.98 14.91
CA LYS A 225 0.01 -17.32 14.13
C LYS A 225 -0.31 -17.57 12.66
N GLY A 226 0.45 -16.92 11.78
CA GLY A 226 0.43 -17.18 10.33
C GLY A 226 -0.72 -16.51 9.56
N VAL A 227 -1.56 -15.69 10.20
CA VAL A 227 -2.58 -14.91 9.49
C VAL A 227 -1.95 -13.69 8.81
N SER A 228 -2.56 -13.22 7.72
CA SER A 228 -2.10 -12.02 6.99
C SER A 228 -2.76 -10.73 7.47
N ILE A 229 -3.83 -10.83 8.27
CA ILE A 229 -4.61 -9.69 8.76
C ILE A 229 -5.31 -10.05 10.07
N GLN A 230 -5.36 -9.11 11.00
CA GLN A 230 -6.15 -9.21 12.24
C GLN A 230 -6.58 -7.80 12.67
N ALA A 231 -7.79 -7.67 13.21
CA ALA A 231 -8.35 -6.39 13.62
C ALA A 231 -8.91 -6.48 15.04
N ILE A 232 -8.76 -5.36 15.77
CA ILE A 232 -9.44 -5.10 17.03
C ILE A 232 -10.63 -4.19 16.73
N ILE A 233 -11.80 -4.57 17.24
CA ILE A 233 -13.05 -3.84 17.01
C ILE A 233 -13.27 -2.82 18.13
N LYS A 234 -13.78 -1.62 17.78
CA LYS A 234 -14.02 -0.49 18.71
C LYS A 234 -14.99 -0.81 19.84
N ASP A 235 -15.87 -1.79 19.64
CA ASP A 235 -17.00 -2.04 20.52
C ASP A 235 -17.22 -3.54 20.74
N LYS A 236 -17.28 -3.97 22.00
CA LYS A 236 -17.58 -5.36 22.42
C LYS A 236 -19.07 -5.71 22.23
N SER A 237 -19.87 -4.78 21.73
CA SER A 237 -21.33 -4.88 21.60
C SER A 237 -21.81 -5.19 20.18
N ILE A 238 -21.02 -5.92 19.39
CA ILE A 238 -21.53 -6.57 18.18
C ILE A 238 -22.01 -7.97 18.61
N PRO A 239 -23.32 -8.29 18.49
CA PRO A 239 -23.87 -9.56 18.94
C PRO A 239 -23.32 -10.76 18.16
#